data_AF-A0A6A8MCX0-F1
#
_entry.id   AF-A0A6A8MCX0-F1
#
_cell.length_a   1.000
_cell.length_b   1.000
_cell.length_c   1.000
_cell.angle_alpha   90.00
_cell.angle_beta   90.00
_cell.angle_gamma   90.00
#
_symmetry.space_group_name_H-M   'P 1'
#
loop_
_entity.id
_entity.type
_entity.pdbx_description
1 polymer ?
#
loop_
_entity_poly.entity_id
_entity_poly.type
_entity_poly.pdbx_seq_one_letter_code
_entity_poly.pdbx_strand_id
1 'polypeptide(L)'
;MEISVGFTDKETKSEEMERKGYLWMNTGDHLVYWPSKGVVTEKEIQVNYEIKPWLSTFVVKGIKPKVRKNQGRDYTREMKAILQLAQRKGRVTSGQVRPMCRLTSRQTTDLLHRITEGGYLEKHGTGRGTWYEPTSKKL
;
A
#
# COMPACT_ATOMS: atom_id res chain seq x y z
N MET A 1 2.15 -8.72 -1.76
CA MET A 1 2.42 -8.82 -3.21
C MET A 1 3.68 -9.64 -3.33
N GLU A 2 3.58 -10.84 -3.90
CA GLU A 2 4.70 -11.75 -4.12
C GLU A 2 5.38 -11.38 -5.44
N ILE A 3 6.71 -11.38 -5.49
CA ILE A 3 7.47 -11.07 -6.70
C ILE A 3 8.19 -12.33 -7.14
N SER A 4 7.91 -12.78 -8.35
CA SER A 4 8.69 -13.83 -9.00
C SER A 4 9.96 -13.23 -9.59
N VAL A 5 11.12 -13.71 -9.15
CA VAL A 5 12.44 -13.43 -9.74
C VAL A 5 12.95 -14.72 -10.36
N GLY A 6 13.39 -14.65 -11.62
CA GLY A 6 13.91 -15.79 -12.37
C GLY A 6 15.36 -15.58 -12.79
N PHE A 7 16.09 -16.68 -12.95
CA PHE A 7 17.49 -16.71 -13.39
C PHE A 7 17.66 -17.65 -14.57
N THR A 8 18.51 -17.27 -15.52
CA THR A 8 18.99 -18.19 -16.55
C THR A 8 20.39 -17.82 -16.99
N ASP A 9 21.22 -18.82 -17.29
CA ASP A 9 22.56 -18.60 -17.85
C ASP A 9 22.53 -18.41 -19.38
N LYS A 10 21.33 -18.43 -19.99
CA LYS A 10 21.14 -18.29 -21.43
C LYS A 10 20.65 -16.90 -21.76
N GLU A 11 21.52 -16.08 -22.36
CA GLU A 11 21.17 -14.78 -22.94
C GLU A 11 19.99 -14.86 -23.93
N THR A 12 19.80 -16.01 -24.58
CA THR A 12 18.75 -16.26 -25.59
C THR A 12 17.32 -16.00 -25.10
N LYS A 13 17.06 -15.91 -23.79
CA LYS A 13 15.73 -15.65 -23.23
C LYS A 13 15.45 -14.17 -22.93
N SER A 14 16.43 -13.26 -23.10
CA SER A 14 16.26 -11.83 -22.77
C SER A 14 15.13 -11.18 -23.58
N GLU A 15 15.15 -11.31 -24.91
CA GLU A 15 14.16 -10.72 -25.81
C GLU A 15 12.73 -11.25 -25.59
N GLU A 16 12.61 -12.52 -25.19
CA GLU A 16 11.32 -13.14 -24.88
C GLU A 16 10.73 -12.58 -23.57
N MET A 17 11.58 -12.41 -22.56
CA MET A 17 11.17 -11.88 -21.26
C MET A 17 10.84 -10.38 -21.33
N GLU A 18 11.58 -9.62 -22.15
CA GLU A 18 11.24 -8.22 -22.46
C GLU A 18 9.84 -8.10 -23.08
N ARG A 19 9.50 -8.96 -24.05
CA ARG A 19 8.15 -9.02 -24.64
C ARG A 19 7.06 -9.33 -23.61
N LYS A 20 7.40 -10.11 -22.59
CA LYS A 20 6.51 -10.42 -21.44
C LYS A 20 6.46 -9.31 -20.40
N GLY A 21 7.19 -8.22 -20.59
CA GLY A 21 7.20 -7.05 -19.71
C GLY A 21 8.15 -7.18 -18.52
N TYR A 22 9.18 -8.01 -18.62
CA TYR A 22 10.26 -8.11 -17.64
C TYR A 22 11.44 -7.23 -18.05
N LEU A 23 12.11 -6.67 -17.05
CA LEU A 23 13.42 -6.04 -17.18
C LEU A 23 14.48 -7.05 -16.72
N TRP A 24 15.71 -6.85 -17.18
CA TRP A 24 16.81 -7.72 -16.81
C TRP A 24 18.10 -6.95 -16.61
N MET A 25 19.02 -7.57 -15.87
CA MET A 25 20.38 -7.07 -15.68
C MET A 25 21.37 -8.23 -15.58
N ASN A 26 22.53 -8.06 -16.20
CA ASN A 26 23.65 -8.97 -16.04
C ASN A 26 24.48 -8.55 -14.80
N THR A 27 24.67 -9.49 -13.87
CA THR A 27 25.45 -9.29 -12.63
C THR A 27 26.88 -9.82 -12.73
N GLY A 28 27.34 -10.19 -13.94
CA GLY A 28 28.61 -10.87 -14.21
C GLY A 28 28.39 -12.37 -14.32
N ASP A 29 27.96 -13.00 -13.23
CA ASP A 29 27.78 -14.46 -13.15
C ASP A 29 26.38 -14.92 -13.57
N HIS A 30 25.37 -14.04 -13.47
CA HIS A 30 23.97 -14.39 -13.71
C HIS A 30 23.16 -13.28 -14.38
N LEU A 31 22.18 -13.67 -15.20
CA LEU A 31 21.11 -12.79 -15.68
C LEU A 31 19.92 -12.81 -14.71
N VAL A 32 19.57 -11.64 -14.18
CA VAL A 32 18.46 -11.46 -13.23
C VAL A 32 17.29 -10.82 -13.95
N TYR A 33 16.09 -11.42 -13.84
CA TYR A 33 14.86 -10.90 -14.45
C TYR A 33 13.83 -10.49 -13.39
N TRP A 34 13.16 -9.35 -13.58
CA TRP A 34 12.07 -8.90 -12.72
C TRP A 34 10.99 -8.16 -13.51
N PRO A 35 9.74 -8.10 -13.04
CA PRO A 35 8.67 -7.42 -13.78
C PRO A 35 8.92 -5.90 -13.84
N SER A 36 8.71 -5.30 -15.01
CA SER A 36 8.86 -3.85 -15.24
C SER A 36 7.89 -2.99 -14.41
N LYS A 37 6.79 -3.59 -13.93
CA LYS A 37 5.74 -2.93 -13.15
C LYS A 37 5.68 -3.51 -11.74
N GLY A 38 5.39 -2.65 -10.77
CA GLY A 38 5.16 -3.07 -9.39
C GLY A 38 6.45 -3.38 -8.61
N VAL A 39 7.61 -2.94 -9.12
CA VAL A 39 8.93 -3.13 -8.52
C VAL A 39 9.66 -1.78 -8.45
N VAL A 40 10.51 -1.60 -7.45
CA VAL A 40 11.47 -0.51 -7.32
C VAL A 40 12.85 -1.12 -7.27
N THR A 41 13.74 -0.63 -8.12
CA THR A 41 15.13 -1.07 -8.18
C THR A 41 16.06 -0.03 -7.57
N GLU A 42 17.07 -0.49 -6.84
CA GLU A 42 18.20 0.31 -6.40
C GLU A 42 19.24 0.39 -7.53
N LYS A 43 20.25 1.28 -7.40
CA LYS A 43 21.29 1.45 -8.43
C LYS A 43 22.17 0.21 -8.61
N GLU A 44 22.26 -0.61 -7.57
CA GLU A 44 23.07 -1.82 -7.56
C GLU A 44 22.19 -3.00 -7.16
N ILE A 45 22.17 -4.02 -8.01
CA ILE A 45 21.45 -5.28 -7.77
C ILE A 45 22.50 -6.36 -7.56
N GLN A 46 22.38 -7.10 -6.45
CA GLN A 46 23.35 -8.12 -6.05
C GLN A 46 22.64 -9.45 -5.84
N VAL A 47 23.26 -10.54 -6.28
CA VAL A 47 22.79 -11.91 -6.09
C VAL A 47 23.75 -12.60 -5.13
N ASN A 48 23.26 -12.98 -3.95
CA ASN A 48 24.05 -13.68 -2.95
C ASN A 48 23.59 -15.13 -2.87
N TYR A 49 24.54 -16.06 -2.81
CA TYR A 49 24.23 -17.46 -2.54
C TYR A 49 24.33 -17.73 -1.03
N GLU A 50 23.22 -18.14 -0.41
CA GLU A 50 23.18 -18.54 0.99
C GLU A 50 23.01 -20.05 1.10
N ILE A 51 24.02 -20.70 1.70
CA ILE A 51 23.95 -22.13 2.03
C ILE A 51 23.48 -22.25 3.47
N LYS A 52 22.30 -22.86 3.67
CA LYS A 52 21.77 -23.26 4.98
C LYS A 52 21.81 -24.78 5.08
N PRO A 53 21.94 -25.38 6.28
CA PRO A 53 22.11 -26.83 6.44
C PRO A 53 21.03 -27.68 5.77
N TRP A 54 19.84 -27.12 5.53
CA TRP A 54 18.70 -27.76 4.90
C TRP A 54 18.26 -27.14 3.57
N LEU A 55 18.93 -26.08 3.09
CA LEU A 55 18.53 -25.39 1.86
C LEU A 55 19.66 -24.51 1.32
N SER A 56 19.97 -24.65 0.03
CA SER A 56 20.69 -23.61 -0.70
C SER A 56 19.70 -22.66 -1.35
N THR A 57 19.82 -21.36 -1.07
CA THR A 57 18.94 -20.32 -1.62
C THR A 57 19.76 -19.17 -2.18
N PHE A 58 19.20 -18.44 -3.13
CA PHE A 58 19.77 -17.20 -3.65
C PHE A 58 18.95 -16.03 -3.12
N VAL A 59 19.63 -14.97 -2.70
CA VAL A 59 19.02 -13.74 -2.19
C VAL A 59 19.37 -12.60 -3.12
N VAL A 60 18.35 -12.02 -3.73
CA VAL A 60 18.49 -10.83 -4.59
C VAL A 60 18.29 -9.59 -3.76
N LYS A 61 19.31 -8.75 -3.70
CA LYS A 61 19.27 -7.42 -3.09
C LYS A 61 19.12 -6.37 -4.19
N GLY A 62 18.52 -5.23 -3.83
CA GLY A 62 18.32 -4.11 -4.75
C GLY A 62 17.03 -4.19 -5.59
N ILE A 63 16.27 -5.29 -5.53
CA ILE A 63 14.94 -5.39 -6.15
C ILE A 63 13.91 -5.52 -5.05
N LYS A 64 12.99 -4.56 -4.97
CA LYS A 64 11.94 -4.52 -3.94
C LYS A 64 10.57 -4.40 -4.60
N PRO A 65 9.51 -4.95 -3.99
CA PRO A 65 8.17 -4.63 -4.47
C PRO A 65 8.02 -3.13 -4.38
N LYS A 66 7.41 -2.53 -5.40
CA LYS A 66 6.84 -1.20 -5.29
C LYS A 66 5.70 -1.33 -4.29
N VAL A 67 6.07 -1.28 -3.02
CA VAL A 67 5.14 -1.05 -1.93
C VAL A 67 4.44 0.21 -2.36
N ARG A 68 3.14 0.11 -2.65
CA ARG A 68 2.29 1.29 -2.62
C ARG A 68 2.53 1.81 -1.22
N LYS A 69 3.36 2.86 -1.06
CA LYS A 69 3.40 3.61 0.20
C LYS A 69 1.94 3.73 0.55
N ASN A 70 1.56 3.18 1.70
CA ASN A 70 0.17 3.19 2.14
C ASN A 70 -0.44 4.53 1.76
N GLN A 71 -1.69 4.52 1.32
CA GLN A 71 -2.60 5.66 1.21
C GLN A 71 -2.63 6.42 2.55
N GLY A 72 -1.52 7.05 2.87
CA GLY A 72 -1.19 7.73 4.11
C GLY A 72 -0.86 9.13 3.66
N ARG A 73 -1.95 9.90 3.49
CA ARG A 73 -2.07 11.31 3.08
C ARG A 73 -2.75 11.59 1.74
N ASP A 74 -3.25 10.59 1.02
CA ASP A 74 -4.36 10.85 0.11
C ASP A 74 -5.65 10.71 0.90
N TYR A 75 -6.02 11.80 1.57
CA TYR A 75 -7.33 11.92 2.18
C TYR A 75 -8.37 11.68 1.10
N THR A 76 -9.09 10.55 1.19
CA THR A 76 -10.23 10.26 0.33
C THR A 76 -11.18 11.44 0.36
N ARG A 77 -11.80 11.77 -0.78
CA ARG A 77 -12.76 12.88 -0.91
C ARG A 77 -13.83 12.83 0.20
N GLU A 78 -14.22 11.62 0.57
CA GLU A 78 -15.14 11.28 1.64
C GLU A 78 -14.60 11.72 3.01
N MET A 79 -13.33 11.43 3.33
CA MET A 79 -12.70 11.86 4.59
C MET A 79 -12.67 13.38 4.72
N LYS A 80 -12.28 14.09 3.64
CA LYS A 80 -12.31 15.57 3.64
C LYS A 80 -13.72 16.10 3.88
N ALA A 81 -14.72 15.52 3.22
CA ALA A 81 -16.12 15.90 3.40
C ALA A 81 -16.62 15.64 4.83
N ILE A 82 -16.27 14.50 5.43
CA ILE A 82 -16.61 14.16 6.82
C ILE A 82 -16.01 15.17 7.79
N LEU A 83 -14.73 15.50 7.62
CA LEU A 83 -14.02 16.42 8.51
C LEU A 83 -14.56 17.86 8.38
N GLN A 84 -14.87 18.31 7.17
CA GLN A 84 -15.54 19.60 6.96
C GLN A 84 -16.94 19.63 7.57
N LEU A 85 -17.70 18.54 7.45
CA LEU A 85 -19.03 18.43 8.07
C LEU A 85 -18.91 18.49 9.60
N ALA A 86 -17.94 17.78 10.18
CA ALA A 86 -17.67 17.77 11.62
C ALA A 86 -17.31 19.15 12.12
N GLN A 87 -16.39 19.84 11.45
CA GLN A 87 -16.00 21.21 11.78
C GLN A 87 -17.17 22.20 11.72
N ARG A 88 -18.07 22.05 10.75
CA ARG A 88 -19.25 22.93 10.62
C ARG A 88 -20.34 22.66 11.66
N LYS A 89 -20.56 21.39 12.01
CA LYS A 89 -21.67 20.98 12.90
C LYS A 89 -21.25 20.76 14.35
N GLY A 90 -19.96 20.79 14.65
CA GLY A 90 -19.40 20.37 15.94
C GLY A 90 -19.42 18.86 16.16
N ARG A 91 -20.33 18.11 15.54
CA ARG A 91 -20.37 16.64 15.63
C ARG A 91 -20.93 15.99 14.38
N VAL A 92 -20.57 14.72 14.14
CA VAL A 92 -21.15 13.88 13.07
C VAL A 92 -21.56 12.52 13.60
N THR A 93 -22.55 11.91 12.95
CA THR A 93 -22.93 10.50 13.20
C THR A 93 -22.74 9.65 11.95
N SER A 94 -22.59 8.34 12.13
CA SER A 94 -22.51 7.40 10.99
C SER A 94 -23.75 7.49 10.08
N GLY A 95 -24.93 7.76 10.66
CA GLY A 95 -26.18 7.98 9.94
C GLY A 95 -26.18 9.22 9.04
N GLN A 96 -25.37 10.24 9.35
CA GLN A 96 -25.19 11.42 8.49
C GLN A 96 -24.12 11.18 7.42
N VAL A 97 -23.02 10.51 7.78
CA VAL A 97 -21.91 10.24 6.87
C VAL A 97 -22.32 9.27 5.75
N ARG A 98 -23.06 8.22 6.09
CA ARG A 98 -23.43 7.16 5.16
C ARG A 98 -24.16 7.65 3.90
N PRO A 99 -25.27 8.43 3.99
CA PRO A 99 -25.93 8.97 2.80
C PRO A 99 -25.09 10.05 2.10
N MET A 100 -24.34 10.86 2.85
CA MET A 100 -23.51 11.93 2.28
C MET A 100 -22.42 11.38 1.35
N CYS A 101 -21.72 10.34 1.80
CA CYS A 101 -20.61 9.73 1.06
C CYS A 101 -21.05 8.56 0.16
N ARG A 102 -22.35 8.22 0.14
CA ARG A 102 -22.90 7.06 -0.59
C ARG A 102 -22.15 5.74 -0.26
N LEU A 103 -21.83 5.55 1.02
CA LEU A 103 -21.08 4.39 1.50
C LEU A 103 -22.01 3.32 2.10
N THR A 104 -21.52 2.08 2.15
CA THR A 104 -22.15 1.03 2.96
C THR A 104 -21.92 1.27 4.45
N SER A 105 -22.69 0.60 5.33
CA SER A 105 -22.48 0.68 6.79
C SER A 105 -21.05 0.31 7.18
N ARG A 106 -20.53 -0.78 6.62
CA ARG A 106 -19.19 -1.29 6.92
C ARG A 106 -18.11 -0.30 6.49
N GLN A 107 -18.18 0.18 5.25
CA GLN A 107 -17.23 1.19 4.74
C GLN A 107 -17.27 2.47 5.58
N THR A 108 -18.45 2.90 6.01
CA THR A 108 -18.61 4.09 6.87
C THR A 108 -17.93 3.90 8.23
N THR A 109 -18.15 2.75 8.88
CA THR A 109 -17.51 2.42 10.15
C THR A 109 -15.99 2.35 10.00
N ASP A 110 -15.50 1.65 8.98
CA ASP A 110 -14.07 1.51 8.73
C ASP A 110 -13.40 2.87 8.45
N LEU A 111 -14.09 3.75 7.71
CA LEU A 111 -13.59 5.09 7.43
C LEU A 111 -13.55 5.96 8.69
N LEU A 112 -14.62 5.98 9.48
CA LEU A 112 -14.67 6.73 10.74
C LEU A 112 -13.64 6.21 11.74
N HIS A 113 -13.42 4.90 11.80
CA HIS A 113 -12.38 4.28 12.62
C HIS A 113 -10.99 4.80 12.23
N ARG A 114 -10.64 4.76 10.94
CA ARG A 114 -9.35 5.29 10.45
C ARG A 114 -9.17 6.78 10.75
N ILE A 115 -10.22 7.58 10.61
CA ILE A 115 -10.17 9.02 10.91
C ILE A 115 -9.92 9.25 12.41
N THR A 116 -10.51 8.40 13.27
CA THR A 116 -10.34 8.41 14.72
C THR A 116 -8.93 7.96 15.12
N GLU A 117 -8.43 6.85 14.58
CA GLU A 117 -7.05 6.38 14.78
C GLU A 117 -6.02 7.40 14.29
N GLY A 118 -6.33 8.12 13.20
CA GLY A 118 -5.53 9.22 12.70
C GLY A 118 -5.52 10.45 13.62
N GLY A 119 -6.38 10.48 14.64
CA GLY A 119 -6.51 11.58 15.60
C GLY A 119 -7.15 12.84 15.04
N TYR A 120 -8.00 12.72 14.01
CA TYR A 120 -8.74 13.86 13.44
C TYR A 120 -10.16 13.98 14.01
N LEU A 121 -10.74 12.85 14.43
CA LEU A 121 -12.02 12.78 15.14
C LEU A 121 -11.84 12.11 16.49
N GLU A 122 -12.64 12.50 17.47
CA GLU A 122 -12.84 11.76 18.72
C GLU A 122 -14.20 11.07 18.69
N LYS A 123 -14.24 9.80 19.12
CA LYS A 123 -15.46 8.99 19.16
C LYS A 123 -16.10 9.08 20.53
N HIS A 124 -17.40 9.34 20.56
CA HIS A 124 -18.20 9.41 21.77
C HIS A 124 -19.40 8.46 21.70
N GLY A 125 -19.75 7.87 22.84
CA GLY A 125 -20.87 6.95 22.97
C GLY A 125 -20.61 5.55 22.42
N THR A 126 -21.63 4.69 22.52
CA THR A 126 -21.59 3.30 22.09
C THR A 126 -22.85 2.93 21.30
N GLY A 127 -22.71 2.01 20.35
CA GLY A 127 -23.83 1.51 19.55
C GLY A 127 -24.55 2.60 18.73
N ARG A 128 -25.88 2.64 18.82
CA ARG A 128 -26.74 3.58 18.06
C ARG A 128 -26.56 5.05 18.48
N GLY A 129 -26.01 5.31 19.67
CA GLY A 129 -25.72 6.66 20.17
C GLY A 129 -24.32 7.16 19.82
N THR A 130 -23.58 6.46 18.95
CA THR A 130 -22.20 6.84 18.61
C THR A 130 -22.16 8.11 17.76
N TRP A 131 -21.37 9.09 18.18
CA TRP A 131 -21.10 10.31 17.43
C TRP A 131 -19.61 10.67 17.49
N TYR A 132 -19.17 11.59 16.63
CA TYR A 132 -17.76 11.93 16.47
C TYR A 132 -17.57 13.45 16.46
N GLU A 133 -16.58 13.95 17.19
CA GLU A 133 -16.22 15.36 17.33
C GLU A 133 -14.93 15.68 16.57
N PRO A 134 -14.79 16.84 15.87
CA PRO A 134 -13.52 17.23 15.29
C PRO A 134 -12.50 17.61 16.37
N THR A 135 -11.29 17.09 16.22
CA THR A 135 -10.15 17.51 17.06
C THR A 135 -9.57 18.84 16.54
N SER A 136 -8.63 19.43 17.30
CA SER A 136 -7.83 20.58 16.84
C SER A 136 -6.84 20.23 15.71
N LYS A 137 -6.67 18.94 15.39
CA LYS A 137 -5.73 18.47 14.37
C LYS A 137 -6.28 18.78 12.98
N LYS A 138 -5.53 19.58 12.22
CA LYS A 138 -5.84 19.88 10.82
C LYS A 138 -5.27 18.80 9.89
N LEU A 139 -5.94 18.58 8.76
CA LEU A 139 -5.41 17.80 7.63
C LEU A 139 -4.11 18.41 7.10
#